data_AF-A0A372JBA6-F1
#
_entry.id   AF-A0A372JBA6-F1
#
_cell.length_a   1.000
_cell.length_b   1.000
_cell.length_c   1.000
_cell.angle_alpha   90.00
_cell.angle_beta   90.00
_cell.angle_gamma   90.00
#
_symmetry.space_group_name_H-M   'P 1'
#
loop_
_entity.id
_entity.type
_entity.pdbx_description
1 polymer ?
#
loop_
_entity_poly.entity_id
_entity_poly.type
_entity_poly.pdbx_seq_one_letter_code
_entity_poly.pdbx_strand_id
1 'polypeptide(L)'
;MPTDPSVDQQGAFEAGETAIRVAAFTSSFGFHGYTAELVDVLPTGDQIVRDCLSALPITLDQVHRVPSRDGLPAMRASRRAKNLVCAAAHHLPDLRDPALAEQLRAWIAAKPNLV
;
A
#
# COMPACT_ATOMS: atom_id res chain seq x y z
N MET A 1 23.97 -7.12 -39.57
CA MET A 1 24.20 -6.30 -38.36
C MET A 1 24.12 -4.83 -38.75
N PRO A 2 23.72 -3.89 -37.87
CA PRO A 2 23.27 -4.02 -36.47
C PRO A 2 21.90 -3.31 -36.18
N THR A 3 21.07 -3.89 -35.30
CA THR A 3 20.66 -3.43 -33.95
C THR A 3 19.39 -2.58 -33.91
N ASP A 4 18.32 -3.16 -33.38
CA ASP A 4 17.31 -2.40 -32.65
C ASP A 4 17.14 -3.06 -31.26
N PRO A 5 17.48 -2.36 -30.16
CA PRO A 5 17.45 -2.93 -28.83
C PRO A 5 16.01 -2.96 -28.30
N SER A 6 15.41 -4.14 -28.25
CA SER A 6 14.32 -4.41 -27.32
C SER A 6 14.88 -4.38 -25.90
N VAL A 7 14.93 -3.17 -25.33
CA VAL A 7 15.10 -2.98 -23.88
C VAL A 7 13.74 -3.30 -23.27
N ASP A 8 13.50 -4.59 -23.01
CA ASP A 8 12.41 -5.02 -22.16
C ASP A 8 12.54 -4.28 -20.82
N GLN A 9 11.51 -3.50 -20.46
CA GLN A 9 11.39 -2.75 -19.20
C GLN A 9 11.17 -3.69 -18.00
N GLN A 10 12.07 -4.64 -17.80
CA GLN A 10 12.12 -5.50 -16.61
C GLN A 10 12.73 -4.71 -15.45
N GLY A 11 11.91 -3.94 -14.73
CA GLY A 11 12.36 -3.34 -13.48
C GLY A 11 11.45 -2.32 -12.81
N ALA A 12 10.42 -1.82 -13.49
CA ALA A 12 9.48 -0.88 -12.87
C ALA A 12 8.46 -1.64 -12.01
N PHE A 13 8.64 -1.62 -10.69
CA PHE A 13 7.62 -2.07 -9.76
C PHE A 13 6.33 -1.28 -9.98
N GLU A 14 5.19 -1.98 -9.97
CA GLU A 14 3.90 -1.30 -10.00
C GLU A 14 3.73 -0.44 -8.75
N ALA A 15 2.99 0.68 -8.86
CA ALA A 15 2.84 1.67 -7.78
C ALA A 15 2.46 1.05 -6.42
N GLY A 16 1.55 0.07 -6.41
CA GLY A 16 1.19 -0.62 -5.16
C GLY A 16 2.30 -1.50 -4.56
N GLU A 17 3.18 -2.07 -5.38
CA GLU A 17 4.33 -2.81 -4.86
C GLU A 17 5.38 -1.85 -4.28
N THR A 18 5.61 -0.73 -4.96
CA THR A 18 6.44 0.37 -4.43
C THR A 18 5.92 0.88 -3.10
N ALA A 19 4.61 1.14 -3.00
CA ALA A 19 3.99 1.61 -1.76
C ALA A 19 4.17 0.62 -0.59
N ILE A 20 3.95 -0.69 -0.83
CA ILE A 20 4.18 -1.73 0.20
C ILE A 20 5.65 -1.74 0.64
N ARG A 21 6.59 -1.70 -0.30
CA ARG A 21 8.03 -1.74 0.00
C ARG A 21 8.48 -0.51 0.78
N VAL A 22 8.05 0.69 0.39
CA VAL A 22 8.33 1.94 1.09
C VAL A 22 7.73 1.91 2.50
N ALA A 23 6.49 1.45 2.65
CA ALA A 23 5.83 1.34 3.95
C ALA A 23 6.55 0.36 4.89
N ALA A 24 6.98 -0.81 4.38
CA ALA A 24 7.75 -1.77 5.15
C ALA A 24 9.15 -1.24 5.53
N PHE A 25 9.83 -0.61 4.58
CA PHE A 25 11.15 -0.02 4.79
C PHE A 25 11.12 1.07 5.88
N THR A 26 10.20 2.03 5.77
CA THR A 26 10.04 3.12 6.75
C THR A 26 9.65 2.61 8.14
N SER A 27 8.76 1.63 8.23
CA SER A 27 8.40 1.01 9.52
C SER A 27 9.60 0.35 10.22
N SER A 28 10.60 -0.11 9.46
CA SER A 28 11.81 -0.74 10.01
C SER A 28 12.73 0.27 10.71
N PHE A 29 12.73 1.55 10.30
CA PHE A 29 13.54 2.59 10.97
C PHE A 29 12.93 3.08 12.28
N GLY A 30 11.60 3.12 12.37
CA GLY A 30 10.90 3.43 13.63
C GLY A 30 11.27 2.46 14.76
N PHE A 31 11.60 1.21 14.43
CA PHE A 31 12.06 0.20 15.38
C PHE A 31 13.52 0.37 15.82
N HIS A 32 14.35 1.05 15.02
CA HIS A 32 15.80 1.18 15.26
C HIS A 32 16.24 2.58 15.71
N GLY A 33 15.32 3.53 15.88
CA GLY A 33 15.62 4.85 16.44
C GLY A 33 16.34 5.83 15.50
N TYR A 34 16.48 5.49 14.22
CA TYR A 34 17.17 6.32 13.20
C TYR A 34 16.28 7.38 12.54
N THR A 35 15.02 7.52 12.96
CA THR A 35 14.02 8.38 12.30
C THR A 35 14.37 9.88 12.36
N ALA A 36 15.10 10.32 13.39
CA ALA A 36 15.46 11.74 13.55
C ALA A 36 16.47 12.24 12.51
N GLU A 37 17.42 11.40 12.08
CA GLU A 37 18.46 11.79 11.12
C GLU A 37 18.01 11.70 9.66
N LEU A 38 16.92 10.97 9.40
CA LEU A 38 16.41 10.70 8.05
C LEU A 38 15.08 11.41 7.75
N VAL A 39 14.63 12.32 8.62
CA VAL A 39 13.31 12.97 8.55
C VAL A 39 13.09 13.72 7.23
N ASP A 40 14.16 14.26 6.63
CA ASP A 40 14.10 15.03 5.39
C ASP A 40 14.13 14.15 4.12
N VAL A 41 14.45 12.86 4.27
CA VAL A 41 14.60 11.92 3.15
C VAL A 41 13.48 10.88 3.12
N LEU A 42 12.92 10.55 4.28
CA LEU A 42 11.85 9.57 4.39
C LEU A 42 10.48 10.20 4.14
N PRO A 43 9.58 9.52 3.41
CA PRO A 43 8.21 9.96 3.28
C PRO A 43 7.50 9.92 4.64
N THR A 44 6.60 10.87 4.86
CA THR A 44 5.80 10.93 6.09
C THR A 44 4.77 9.79 6.13
N GLY A 45 4.28 9.46 7.33
CA GLY A 45 3.18 8.49 7.51
C GLY A 45 1.96 8.85 6.65
N ASP A 46 1.58 10.13 6.60
CA ASP A 46 0.47 10.61 5.75
C ASP A 46 0.73 10.32 4.26
N GLN A 47 1.95 10.55 3.78
CA GLN A 47 2.30 10.30 2.38
C GLN A 47 2.25 8.81 2.06
N ILE A 48 2.83 7.96 2.93
CA ILE A 48 2.82 6.50 2.79
C ILE A 48 1.40 5.96 2.74
N VAL A 49 0.53 6.42 3.66
CA VAL A 49 -0.87 5.96 3.71
C VAL A 49 -1.63 6.43 2.48
N ARG A 50 -1.42 7.67 2.01
CA ARG A 50 -2.04 8.16 0.76
C ARG A 50 -1.61 7.32 -0.45
N ASP A 51 -0.32 6.99 -0.55
CA ASP A 51 0.21 6.16 -1.64
C ASP A 51 -0.36 4.73 -1.58
N CYS A 52 -0.46 4.15 -0.38
CA CYS A 52 -1.06 2.82 -0.21
C CYS A 52 -2.55 2.82 -0.59
N LEU A 53 -3.32 3.81 -0.14
CA LEU A 53 -4.76 3.89 -0.40
C LEU A 53 -5.06 4.21 -1.87
N SER A 54 -4.27 5.07 -2.52
CA SER A 54 -4.42 5.37 -3.95
C SER A 54 -4.07 4.19 -4.85
N ALA A 55 -3.23 3.27 -4.39
CA ALA A 55 -2.85 2.07 -5.12
C ALA A 55 -3.82 0.88 -4.91
N LEU A 56 -4.91 1.06 -4.15
CA LEU A 56 -5.87 -0.01 -3.92
C LEU A 56 -6.58 -0.40 -5.23
N PRO A 57 -6.58 -1.70 -5.61
CA PRO A 57 -7.20 -2.16 -6.84
C PRO A 57 -8.74 -2.29 -6.73
N ILE A 58 -9.30 -2.02 -5.55
CA ILE A 58 -10.71 -2.16 -5.22
C ILE A 58 -11.13 -1.04 -4.27
N THR A 59 -12.44 -0.76 -4.25
CA THR A 59 -13.08 0.25 -3.39
C THR A 59 -13.68 -0.37 -2.13
N LEU A 60 -13.95 0.44 -1.08
CA LEU A 60 -14.60 -0.06 0.15
C LEU A 60 -15.97 -0.70 -0.15
N ASP A 61 -16.75 -0.13 -1.06
CA ASP A 61 -18.06 -0.68 -1.45
C ASP A 61 -17.94 -2.07 -2.07
N GLN A 62 -16.89 -2.31 -2.87
CA GLN A 62 -16.61 -3.63 -3.46
C GLN A 62 -16.17 -4.65 -2.41
N VAL A 63 -15.56 -4.21 -1.30
CA VAL A 63 -15.17 -5.09 -0.18
C VAL A 63 -16.37 -5.50 0.67
N HIS A 64 -17.34 -4.60 0.86
CA HIS A 64 -18.57 -4.88 1.60
C HIS A 64 -19.56 -5.74 0.81
N ARG A 65 -19.55 -5.65 -0.52
CA ARG A 65 -20.31 -6.56 -1.38
C ARG A 65 -19.57 -7.89 -1.41
N VAL A 66 -20.17 -8.91 -0.79
CA VAL A 66 -19.69 -10.31 -0.79
C VAL A 66 -19.08 -10.63 -2.16
N PRO A 67 -17.78 -10.98 -2.25
CA PRO A 67 -17.22 -11.30 -3.54
C PRO A 67 -17.91 -12.55 -4.02
N SER A 68 -18.65 -12.42 -5.12
CA SER A 68 -18.71 -13.52 -6.06
C SER A 68 -17.26 -13.97 -6.25
N ARG A 69 -16.94 -15.22 -5.87
CA ARG A 69 -15.59 -15.80 -5.93
C ARG A 69 -15.19 -16.05 -7.40
N ASP A 70 -15.40 -15.06 -8.24
CA ASP A 70 -15.25 -15.12 -9.69
C ASP A 70 -13.76 -14.96 -10.03
N GLY A 71 -13.03 -16.03 -9.77
CA GLY A 71 -11.74 -16.31 -10.37
C GLY A 71 -10.50 -15.74 -9.66
N LEU A 72 -9.35 -16.22 -10.16
CA LEU A 72 -8.01 -15.86 -9.71
C LEU A 72 -7.73 -14.34 -9.72
N PRO A 73 -8.21 -13.52 -10.68
CA PRO A 73 -7.96 -12.08 -10.68
C PRO A 73 -8.57 -11.35 -9.47
N ALA A 74 -9.81 -11.69 -9.09
CA ALA A 74 -10.48 -11.08 -7.94
C ALA A 74 -9.76 -11.44 -6.63
N MET A 75 -9.30 -12.68 -6.49
CA MET A 75 -8.49 -13.11 -5.35
C MET A 75 -7.14 -12.36 -5.29
N ARG A 76 -6.46 -12.17 -6.42
CA ARG A 76 -5.21 -11.40 -6.50
C ARG A 76 -5.43 -9.94 -6.10
N ALA A 77 -6.49 -9.31 -6.58
CA ALA A 77 -6.85 -7.93 -6.22
C ALA A 77 -7.15 -7.80 -4.73
N SER A 78 -7.94 -8.72 -4.18
CA SER A 78 -8.27 -8.77 -2.74
C SER A 78 -7.03 -8.94 -1.88
N ARG A 79 -6.13 -9.85 -2.26
CA ARG A 79 -4.85 -10.06 -1.56
C ARG A 79 -3.94 -8.85 -1.63
N ARG A 80 -3.86 -8.20 -2.80
CA ARG A 80 -3.08 -6.96 -2.96
C ARG A 80 -3.63 -5.84 -2.09
N ALA A 81 -4.96 -5.67 -2.06
CA ALA A 81 -5.61 -4.70 -1.19
C ALA A 81 -5.31 -4.98 0.29
N LYS A 82 -5.38 -6.26 0.72
CA LYS A 82 -5.04 -6.66 2.09
C LYS A 82 -3.61 -6.30 2.46
N ASN A 83 -2.66 -6.54 1.56
CA ASN A 83 -1.25 -6.21 1.80
C ASN A 83 -1.04 -4.70 1.91
N LEU A 84 -1.67 -3.90 1.05
CA LEU A 84 -1.61 -2.42 1.11
C LEU A 84 -2.22 -1.89 2.42
N VAL A 85 -3.38 -2.39 2.82
CA VAL A 85 -4.03 -2.01 4.08
C VAL A 85 -3.17 -2.40 5.29
N CYS A 86 -2.58 -3.60 5.29
CA CYS A 86 -1.66 -4.02 6.36
C CYS A 86 -0.41 -3.13 6.41
N ALA A 87 0.16 -2.77 5.27
CA ALA A 87 1.34 -1.91 5.19
C ALA A 87 1.03 -0.50 5.72
N ALA A 88 -0.08 0.09 5.29
CA ALA A 88 -0.56 1.39 5.75
C ALA A 88 -0.92 1.41 7.25
N ALA A 89 -1.47 0.30 7.79
CA ALA A 89 -1.91 0.22 9.18
C ALA A 89 -0.78 0.46 10.20
N HIS A 90 0.47 0.13 9.87
CA HIS A 90 1.62 0.41 10.75
C HIS A 90 1.85 1.90 10.98
N HIS A 91 1.42 2.75 10.05
CA HIS A 91 1.63 4.19 10.08
C HIS A 91 0.44 4.96 10.67
N LEU A 92 -0.65 4.27 11.06
CA LEU A 92 -1.84 4.88 11.65
C LEU A 92 -1.53 5.76 12.89
N PRO A 93 -0.64 5.37 13.82
CA PRO A 93 -0.29 6.21 14.98
C PRO A 93 0.43 7.52 14.60
N ASP A 94 1.08 7.56 13.44
CA ASP A 94 1.91 8.66 12.97
C ASP A 94 1.17 9.62 12.03
N LEU A 95 -0.13 9.38 11.78
CA LEU A 95 -0.95 10.22 10.92
C LEU A 95 -1.31 11.55 11.57
N ARG A 96 -1.14 12.63 10.81
CA ARG A 96 -1.52 13.99 11.23
C ARG A 96 -2.85 14.41 10.62
N ASP A 97 -3.21 13.85 9.46
CA ASP A 97 -4.49 14.10 8.80
C ASP A 97 -5.61 13.21 9.39
N PRO A 98 -6.59 13.80 10.11
CA PRO A 98 -7.66 13.02 10.73
C PRO A 98 -8.58 12.36 9.70
N ALA A 99 -8.81 12.98 8.55
CA ALA A 99 -9.66 12.42 7.50
C ALA A 99 -9.00 11.19 6.86
N LEU A 100 -7.68 11.27 6.63
CA LEU A 100 -6.90 10.13 6.15
C LEU A 100 -6.87 8.98 7.17
N ALA A 101 -6.76 9.31 8.46
CA ALA A 101 -6.82 8.32 9.54
C ALA A 101 -8.20 7.63 9.61
N GLU A 102 -9.30 8.36 9.46
CA GLU A 102 -10.64 7.78 9.36
C GLU A 102 -10.79 6.86 8.15
N GLN A 103 -10.30 7.28 6.99
CA GLN A 103 -10.31 6.47 5.77
C GLN A 103 -9.52 5.17 5.96
N LEU A 104 -8.33 5.23 6.56
CA LEU A 104 -7.53 4.04 6.87
C LEU A 104 -8.23 3.14 7.89
N ARG A 105 -8.87 3.70 8.93
CA ARG A 105 -9.66 2.91 9.90
C ARG A 105 -10.81 2.17 9.24
N ALA A 106 -11.52 2.80 8.30
CA ALA A 106 -12.59 2.14 7.53
C ALA A 106 -12.05 0.94 6.74
N TRP A 107 -10.88 1.08 6.10
CA TRP A 107 -10.19 -0.01 5.41
C TRP A 107 -9.72 -1.12 6.35
N ILE A 108 -9.21 -0.77 7.53
CA ILE A 108 -8.82 -1.75 8.57
C ILE A 108 -10.04 -2.54 9.04
N ALA A 109 -11.19 -1.89 9.25
CA ALA A 109 -12.43 -2.53 9.64
C ALA A 109 -12.97 -3.46 8.55
N ALA A 110 -12.79 -3.09 7.27
CA ALA A 110 -13.18 -3.91 6.13
C ALA A 110 -12.20 -5.07 5.83
N LYS A 111 -11.00 -5.07 6.43
CA LYS A 111 -9.94 -6.07 6.20
C LYS A 111 -10.36 -7.54 6.38
N PRO A 112 -11.24 -7.93 7.32
CA PRO A 112 -11.70 -9.31 7.45
C PRO A 112 -12.41 -9.85 6.20
N ASN A 113 -12.94 -8.97 5.34
CA ASN A 113 -13.58 -9.33 4.08
C ASN A 113 -12.57 -9.51 2.93
N LEU A 114 -11.27 -9.30 3.17
CA LEU A 114 -10.18 -9.47 2.21
C LEU A 114 -9.48 -10.83 2.36
N VAL A 115 -9.10 -11.44 1.23
CA VAL A 115 -8.54 -12.81 1.11
C VAL A 115 -7.07 -12.90 1.48
#